data_AF-A0A2N1UYJ9-F1
#
_entry.id   AF-A0A2N1UYJ9-F1
#
_cell.length_a   1.000
_cell.length_b   1.000
_cell.length_c   1.000
_cell.angle_alpha   90.00
_cell.angle_beta   90.00
_cell.angle_gamma   90.00
#
_symmetry.space_group_name_H-M   'P 1'
#
loop_
_entity.id
_entity.type
_entity.pdbx_description
1 polymer ?
#
loop_
_entity_poly.entity_id
_entity_poly.type
_entity_poly.pdbx_seq_one_letter_code
_entity_poly.pdbx_strand_id
1 'polypeptide(L)'
;MNKLFLSLALSMGIYAGVPAALAAPHDAAEPIHTGKSVEGRSIPVYRYGEGSGEFVFLFGVFHGDEPQGAFMLKELMLLLDQNPAYYADKTIFVVPVVNPDGLQKRTRVNARRVDLNRNFPTRDFKPRLNQGTRWYGGPTALS
;
A
#
# COMPACT_ATOMS: atom_id res chain seq x y z
N MET A 1 38.63 -10.90 50.49
CA MET A 1 37.37 -11.57 50.91
C MET A 1 36.23 -10.96 50.13
N ASN A 2 35.50 -11.83 49.41
CA ASN A 2 34.43 -11.54 48.47
C ASN A 2 33.22 -10.84 49.09
N LYS A 3 32.54 -10.01 48.29
CA LYS A 3 31.19 -10.25 47.71
C LYS A 3 30.77 -8.95 46.99
N LEU A 4 31.12 -8.78 45.71
CA LEU A 4 30.25 -9.02 44.54
C LEU A 4 28.75 -8.79 44.81
N PHE A 5 28.25 -7.60 44.47
CA PHE A 5 26.86 -7.40 44.06
C PHE A 5 26.87 -6.81 42.65
N LEU A 6 26.38 -7.63 41.73
CA LEU A 6 26.29 -7.37 40.30
C LEU A 6 24.97 -6.63 40.05
N SER A 7 25.02 -5.30 39.95
CA SER A 7 23.87 -4.51 39.47
C SER A 7 23.97 -4.42 37.95
N LEU A 8 23.24 -5.30 37.27
CA LEU A 8 23.04 -5.26 35.83
C LEU A 8 22.18 -4.02 35.51
N ALA A 9 22.81 -2.86 35.32
CA ALA A 9 22.14 -1.71 34.75
C ALA A 9 21.90 -2.02 33.27
N LEU A 10 20.69 -2.50 32.96
CA LEU A 10 20.18 -2.57 31.60
C LEU A 10 20.17 -1.14 31.07
N SER A 11 21.16 -0.80 30.24
CA SER A 11 21.21 0.46 29.54
C SER A 11 19.94 0.57 28.72
N MET A 12 18.98 1.36 29.20
CA MET A 12 17.92 1.92 28.36
C MET A 12 18.62 2.66 27.25
N GLY A 13 18.77 1.99 26.10
CA GLY A 13 19.07 2.63 24.84
C GLY A 13 18.02 3.69 24.66
N ILE A 14 18.46 4.93 24.86
CA ILE A 14 17.75 6.13 24.46
C ILE A 14 17.39 5.89 22.99
N TYR A 15 16.11 5.67 22.67
CA TYR A 15 15.62 5.86 21.30
C TYR A 15 15.69 7.37 21.03
N ALA A 16 16.93 7.84 20.86
CA ALA A 16 17.24 9.15 20.35
C ALA A 16 16.65 9.18 18.94
N GLY A 17 15.75 10.14 18.75
CA GLY A 17 15.02 10.47 17.53
C GLY A 17 15.30 9.57 16.33
N VAL A 18 14.30 8.76 15.95
CA VAL A 18 14.03 8.64 14.52
C VAL A 18 13.92 10.09 14.04
N PRO A 19 14.79 10.56 13.13
CA PRO A 19 14.69 11.93 12.67
C PRO A 19 13.26 12.14 12.19
N ALA A 20 12.63 13.22 12.65
CA ALA A 20 11.50 13.80 11.96
C ALA A 20 12.01 14.33 10.61
N ALA A 21 12.34 13.41 9.71
CA ALA A 21 12.75 13.62 8.33
C ALA A 21 11.91 12.69 7.46
N LEU A 22 10.59 12.79 7.62
CA LEU A 22 9.59 12.44 6.60
C LEU A 22 8.73 13.67 6.26
N ALA A 23 9.25 14.86 6.58
CA ALA A 23 8.82 16.15 6.05
C ALA A 23 10.10 16.78 5.49
N ALA A 24 10.27 17.00 4.20
CA ALA A 24 9.28 17.36 3.20
C ALA A 24 9.21 16.36 2.03
N PRO A 25 8.02 16.03 1.51
CA PRO A 25 7.95 15.55 0.15
C PRO A 25 8.33 16.72 -0.76
N HIS A 26 9.46 16.60 -1.43
CA HIS A 26 9.64 17.13 -2.79
C HIS A 26 8.35 16.84 -3.56
N ASP A 27 7.74 17.83 -4.23
CA ASP A 27 6.41 17.72 -4.86
C ASP A 27 6.22 16.32 -5.48
N ALA A 28 5.55 15.43 -4.74
CA ALA A 28 5.23 14.11 -5.24
C ALA A 28 4.36 14.39 -6.46
N ALA A 29 4.73 13.84 -7.63
CA ALA A 29 3.98 14.05 -8.86
C ALA A 29 2.47 14.00 -8.54
N GLU A 30 1.75 15.10 -8.79
CA GLU A 30 0.32 15.15 -8.50
C GLU A 30 -0.36 13.95 -9.16
N PRO A 31 -1.27 13.24 -8.45
CA PRO A 31 -1.87 12.04 -8.99
C PRO A 31 -2.64 12.38 -10.28
N ILE A 32 -2.32 11.67 -11.36
CA ILE A 32 -2.96 11.87 -12.67
C ILE A 32 -4.45 11.50 -12.66
N HIS A 33 -4.86 10.71 -11.67
CA HIS A 33 -6.23 10.31 -11.43
C HIS A 33 -6.40 9.99 -9.94
N THR A 34 -7.60 10.21 -9.41
CA THR A 34 -7.94 9.81 -8.04
C THR A 34 -9.29 9.11 -8.01
N GLY A 35 -9.27 7.82 -7.72
CA GLY A 35 -10.46 7.03 -7.42
C GLY A 35 -10.97 7.30 -6.01
N LYS A 36 -12.10 6.69 -5.66
CA LYS A 36 -12.70 6.77 -4.32
C LYS A 36 -13.04 5.38 -3.80
N SER A 37 -12.77 5.17 -2.52
CA SER A 37 -13.19 3.96 -1.80
C SER A 37 -14.69 4.01 -1.49
N VAL A 38 -15.20 2.94 -0.85
CA VAL A 38 -16.61 2.86 -0.43
C VAL A 38 -16.97 3.98 0.55
N GLU A 39 -16.04 4.34 1.44
CA GLU A 39 -16.22 5.43 2.40
C GLU A 39 -15.69 6.78 1.86
N GLY A 40 -15.43 6.90 0.56
CA GLY A 40 -15.03 8.15 -0.07
C GLY A 40 -13.56 8.57 0.13
N ARG A 41 -12.70 7.68 0.65
CA ARG A 41 -11.25 7.95 0.77
C ARG A 41 -10.61 7.94 -0.61
N SER A 42 -9.65 8.85 -0.82
CA SER A 42 -8.93 8.96 -2.09
C SER A 42 -8.06 7.73 -2.37
N ILE A 43 -8.08 7.28 -3.62
CA ILE A 43 -7.21 6.23 -4.17
C ILE A 43 -6.42 6.88 -5.32
N PRO A 44 -5.28 7.54 -5.01
CA PRO A 44 -4.48 8.24 -6.01
C PRO A 44 -3.76 7.27 -6.96
N VAL A 45 -3.65 7.65 -8.22
CA VAL A 45 -2.87 6.97 -9.26
C VAL A 45 -1.75 7.90 -9.69
N TYR A 46 -0.51 7.46 -9.52
CA TYR A 46 0.68 8.17 -9.94
C TYR A 46 1.18 7.59 -11.27
N ARG A 47 1.80 8.44 -12.11
CA ARG A 47 2.36 8.04 -13.40
C ARG A 47 3.82 8.46 -13.50
N TYR A 48 4.65 7.55 -14.00
CA TYR A 48 6.04 7.79 -14.38
C TYR A 48 6.24 7.45 -15.85
N GLY A 49 6.78 8.41 -16.60
CA GLY A 49 7.00 8.27 -18.04
C GLY A 49 5.74 8.49 -18.89
N GLU A 50 5.98 8.62 -20.19
CA GLU A 50 4.96 8.70 -21.24
C GLU A 50 5.35 7.80 -22.43
N GLY A 51 6.25 6.84 -22.20
CA GLY A 51 6.70 5.90 -23.21
C GLY A 51 5.57 4.97 -23.65
N SER A 52 5.50 4.70 -24.95
CA SER A 52 4.47 3.84 -25.55
C SER A 52 4.88 2.37 -25.66
N GLY A 53 6.07 2.00 -25.16
CA GLY A 53 6.57 0.63 -25.17
C GLY A 53 5.79 -0.27 -24.20
N GLU A 54 6.27 -0.36 -22.95
CA GLU A 54 5.64 -1.19 -21.91
C GLU A 54 4.79 -0.35 -20.95
N PHE A 55 3.62 -0.87 -20.60
CA PHE A 55 2.76 -0.33 -19.55
C PHE A 55 2.82 -1.23 -18.32
N VAL A 56 3.27 -0.68 -17.19
CA VAL A 56 3.44 -1.41 -15.93
C VAL A 56 2.46 -0.84 -14.89
N PHE A 57 1.69 -1.70 -14.24
CA PHE A 57 0.82 -1.31 -13.13
C PHE A 57 1.30 -1.95 -11.83
N LEU A 58 1.52 -1.11 -10.82
CA LEU A 58 1.97 -1.52 -9.50
C LEU A 58 0.90 -1.12 -8.47
N PHE A 59 0.34 -2.12 -7.79
CA PHE A 59 -0.72 -1.94 -6.81
C PHE A 59 -0.28 -2.45 -5.44
N GLY A 60 -0.54 -1.65 -4.41
CA GLY A 60 -0.32 -2.03 -3.02
C GLY A 60 -1.60 -2.11 -2.21
N VAL A 61 -1.55 -2.90 -1.13
CA VAL A 61 -2.56 -2.95 -0.07
C VAL A 61 -3.97 -3.24 -0.60
N PHE A 62 -4.14 -4.41 -1.22
CA PHE A 62 -5.48 -5.01 -1.41
C PHE A 62 -6.09 -5.43 -0.08
N HIS A 63 -5.25 -6.00 0.78
CA HIS A 63 -5.61 -6.40 2.13
C HIS A 63 -5.15 -5.32 3.10
N GLY A 64 -6.11 -4.65 3.75
CA GLY A 64 -5.82 -3.48 4.58
C GLY A 64 -5.06 -3.79 5.87
N ASP A 65 -5.02 -5.05 6.28
CA ASP A 65 -4.19 -5.54 7.38
C ASP A 65 -2.73 -5.82 6.97
N GLU A 66 -2.36 -5.57 5.71
CA GLU A 66 -1.01 -5.78 5.14
C GLU A 66 -0.42 -4.45 4.58
N PRO A 67 -0.10 -3.46 5.45
CA PRO A 67 0.31 -2.11 5.03
C PRO A 67 1.69 -2.02 4.35
N GLN A 68 2.51 -3.07 4.45
CA GLN A 68 3.92 -3.07 4.02
C GLN A 68 4.06 -2.78 2.51
N GLY A 69 3.09 -3.21 1.70
CA GLY A 69 3.09 -2.94 0.26
C GLY A 69 3.03 -1.44 -0.07
N ALA A 70 2.30 -0.64 0.71
CA ALA A 70 2.26 0.81 0.52
C ALA A 70 3.60 1.46 0.87
N PHE A 71 4.27 0.99 1.91
CA PHE A 71 5.61 1.47 2.27
C PHE A 71 6.60 1.19 1.13
N MET A 72 6.67 -0.06 0.66
CA MET A 72 7.57 -0.43 -0.44
C MET A 72 7.31 0.37 -1.72
N LEU A 73 6.05 0.59 -2.10
CA LEU A 73 5.72 1.37 -3.29
C LEU A 73 6.06 2.85 -3.14
N LYS A 74 5.96 3.43 -1.93
CA LYS A 74 6.41 4.81 -1.68
C LYS A 74 7.92 4.95 -1.80
N GLU A 75 8.69 3.99 -1.26
CA GLU A 75 10.14 3.98 -1.44
C GLU A 75 10.51 3.82 -2.92
N LEU A 76 9.80 2.96 -3.67
CA LEU A 76 9.99 2.85 -5.11
C LEU A 76 9.67 4.15 -5.85
N MET A 77 8.60 4.86 -5.47
CA MET A 77 8.26 6.15 -6.07
C MET A 77 9.39 7.17 -5.88
N LEU A 78 9.98 7.25 -4.69
CA LEU A 78 11.15 8.11 -4.43
C LEU A 78 12.34 7.74 -5.32
N LEU A 79 12.57 6.45 -5.55
CA LEU A 79 13.61 5.98 -6.48
C LEU A 79 13.28 6.37 -7.92
N LEU A 80 12.03 6.24 -8.35
CA LEU A 80 11.60 6.61 -9.71
C LEU A 80 11.74 8.12 -9.93
N ASP A 81 11.35 8.96 -8.96
CA ASP A 81 11.50 10.42 -9.02
C ASP A 81 12.96 10.83 -9.29
N GLN A 82 13.91 10.10 -8.72
CA GLN A 82 15.35 10.35 -8.84
C GLN A 82 15.98 9.72 -10.08
N ASN A 83 15.32 8.77 -10.74
CA ASN A 83 15.91 7.97 -11.82
C ASN A 83 15.00 7.87 -13.06
N PRO A 84 14.78 8.98 -13.81
CA PRO A 84 13.95 8.95 -15.02
C PRO A 84 14.36 7.95 -16.10
N ALA A 85 15.65 7.57 -16.12
CA ALA A 85 16.17 6.57 -17.04
C ALA A 85 15.51 5.19 -16.88
N TYR A 86 14.93 4.86 -15.71
CA TYR A 86 14.26 3.58 -15.47
C TYR A 86 12.94 3.41 -16.23
N TYR A 87 12.37 4.51 -16.75
CA TYR A 87 11.11 4.50 -17.49
C TYR A 87 11.18 5.31 -18.79
N ALA A 88 12.37 5.46 -19.37
CA ALA A 88 12.57 6.27 -20.58
C ALA A 88 11.69 5.84 -21.76
N ASP A 89 11.41 4.54 -21.91
CA ASP A 89 10.60 3.94 -22.97
C ASP A 89 9.30 3.28 -22.45
N LYS A 90 8.95 3.49 -21.17
CA LYS A 90 7.83 2.85 -20.49
C LYS A 90 6.88 3.87 -19.87
N THR A 91 5.71 3.38 -19.50
CA THR A 91 4.79 4.10 -18.62
C THR A 91 4.49 3.22 -17.41
N ILE A 92 4.81 3.72 -16.21
CA ILE A 92 4.57 3.01 -14.94
C ILE A 92 3.47 3.74 -14.17
N PHE A 93 2.41 3.02 -13.82
CA PHE A 93 1.36 3.49 -12.94
C PHE A 93 1.51 2.87 -11.56
N VAL A 94 1.46 3.70 -10.52
CA VAL A 94 1.60 3.27 -9.13
C VAL A 94 0.37 3.67 -8.33
N VAL A 95 -0.23 2.70 -7.64
CA VAL A 95 -1.34 2.89 -6.71
C VAL A 95 -0.95 2.27 -5.36
N PRO A 96 -0.37 3.06 -4.43
CA PRO A 96 0.18 2.51 -3.19
C PRO A 96 -0.84 1.80 -2.30
N VAL A 97 -2.09 2.27 -2.30
CA VAL A 97 -3.17 1.74 -1.47
C VAL A 97 -4.46 1.64 -2.27
N VAL A 98 -4.87 0.44 -2.63
CA VAL A 98 -6.16 0.19 -3.30
C VAL A 98 -7.31 0.01 -2.31
N ASN A 99 -7.03 -0.42 -1.07
CA ASN A 99 -8.02 -0.61 -0.01
C ASN A 99 -7.81 0.34 1.18
N PRO A 100 -8.03 1.66 1.04
CA PRO A 100 -7.82 2.60 2.13
C PRO A 100 -8.82 2.42 3.27
N ASP A 101 -10.01 1.86 2.99
CA ASP A 101 -11.01 1.57 4.03
C ASP A 101 -10.56 0.43 4.94
N GLY A 102 -10.09 -0.67 4.33
CA GLY A 102 -9.51 -1.78 5.05
C GLY A 102 -8.25 -1.36 5.80
N LEU A 103 -7.40 -0.53 5.18
CA LEU A 103 -6.17 -0.03 5.82
C LEU A 103 -6.47 0.75 7.09
N GLN A 104 -7.42 1.69 7.03
CA GLN A 104 -7.84 2.47 8.19
C GLN A 104 -8.38 1.59 9.32
N LYS A 105 -9.11 0.53 8.97
CA LYS A 105 -9.75 -0.40 9.92
C LYS A 105 -8.86 -1.59 10.31
N ARG A 106 -7.67 -1.72 9.71
CA ARG A 106 -6.78 -2.89 9.83
C ARG A 106 -7.50 -4.21 9.51
N THR A 107 -8.23 -4.23 8.41
CA THR A 107 -8.96 -5.42 7.94
C THR A 107 -8.57 -5.79 6.51
N ARG A 108 -8.49 -7.11 6.25
CA ARG A 108 -8.33 -7.68 4.91
C ARG A 108 -9.31 -7.12 3.86
N VAL A 109 -10.57 -6.96 4.27
CA VAL A 109 -11.68 -6.57 3.39
C VAL A 109 -11.88 -5.06 3.34
N ASN A 110 -12.57 -4.54 2.33
CA ASN A 110 -13.01 -3.14 2.26
C ASN A 110 -14.22 -2.87 3.18
N ALA A 111 -14.76 -1.64 3.15
CA ALA A 111 -15.92 -1.29 4.00
C ALA A 111 -17.21 -2.06 3.66
N ARG A 112 -17.34 -2.65 2.45
CA ARG A 112 -18.43 -3.57 2.08
C ARG A 112 -18.20 -5.01 2.53
N ARG A 113 -17.12 -5.27 3.28
CA ARG A 113 -16.67 -6.62 3.67
C ARG A 113 -16.30 -7.52 2.47
N VAL A 114 -15.88 -6.92 1.36
CA VAL A 114 -15.39 -7.64 0.16
C VAL A 114 -13.87 -7.77 0.21
N ASP A 115 -13.35 -8.97 -0.01
CA ASP A 115 -11.94 -9.20 -0.33
C ASP A 115 -11.68 -8.76 -1.77
N LEU A 116 -11.03 -7.61 -1.94
CA LEU A 116 -10.77 -7.03 -3.26
C LEU A 116 -9.98 -8.00 -4.16
N ASN A 117 -9.07 -8.80 -3.58
CA ASN A 117 -8.29 -9.79 -4.31
C ASN A 117 -9.05 -11.11 -4.58
N ARG A 118 -10.39 -11.11 -4.42
CA ARG A 118 -11.32 -12.16 -4.83
C ARG A 118 -12.49 -11.61 -5.66
N ASN A 119 -12.48 -10.32 -5.99
CA ASN A 119 -13.59 -9.63 -6.65
C ASN A 119 -13.31 -9.26 -8.13
N PHE A 120 -12.21 -9.75 -8.69
CA PHE A 120 -11.90 -9.57 -10.11
C PHE A 120 -12.80 -10.44 -11.00
N PRO A 121 -13.09 -10.03 -12.25
CA PRO A 121 -13.89 -10.77 -13.22
C PRO A 121 -13.09 -11.91 -13.86
N THR A 122 -12.52 -12.79 -13.02
CA THR A 122 -11.82 -13.98 -13.50
C THR A 122 -12.82 -15.03 -14.01
N ARG A 123 -12.36 -15.93 -14.88
CA ARG A 123 -13.21 -17.01 -15.45
C ARG A 123 -13.86 -17.89 -14.37
N ASP A 124 -13.20 -18.04 -13.24
CA ASP A 124 -13.62 -18.86 -12.10
C ASP A 124 -14.27 -18.04 -10.97
N PHE A 125 -14.57 -16.75 -11.18
CA PHE A 125 -15.30 -15.95 -10.21
C PHE A 125 -16.67 -16.56 -9.92
N LYS A 126 -16.99 -16.74 -8.64
CA LYS A 126 -18.27 -17.27 -8.17
C LYS A 126 -18.95 -16.24 -7.26
N PRO A 127 -20.08 -15.64 -7.70
CA PRO A 127 -20.90 -14.76 -6.87
C PRO A 127 -21.19 -15.38 -5.50
N ARG A 128 -21.08 -14.60 -4.42
CA ARG A 128 -21.44 -15.03 -3.06
C ARG A 128 -20.59 -16.18 -2.48
N LEU A 129 -19.53 -16.60 -3.16
CA LEU A 129 -18.58 -17.56 -2.61
C LEU A 129 -17.95 -17.00 -1.33
N ASN A 130 -17.90 -17.82 -0.27
CA ASN A 130 -17.34 -17.48 1.04
C ASN A 130 -18.05 -16.31 1.75
N GLN A 131 -19.33 -16.05 1.45
CA GLN A 131 -20.12 -15.01 2.12
C GLN A 131 -20.07 -15.17 3.65
N GLY A 132 -19.85 -14.06 4.35
CA GLY A 132 -19.70 -14.05 5.82
C GLY A 132 -18.27 -14.27 6.32
N THR A 133 -17.32 -14.61 5.43
CA THR A 133 -15.90 -14.77 5.78
C THR A 133 -15.05 -13.60 5.26
N ARG A 134 -13.78 -13.54 5.68
CA ARG A 134 -12.80 -12.57 5.15
C ARG A 134 -12.32 -12.85 3.72
N TRP A 135 -12.77 -13.93 3.08
CA TRP A 135 -12.48 -14.27 1.67
C TRP A 135 -13.70 -14.08 0.76
N TYR A 136 -14.74 -13.39 1.25
CA TYR A 136 -15.93 -13.09 0.48
C TYR A 136 -15.59 -12.22 -0.74
N GLY A 137 -15.80 -12.76 -1.94
CA GLY A 137 -15.50 -12.09 -3.20
C GLY A 137 -16.56 -11.10 -3.67
N GLY A 138 -17.62 -10.84 -2.91
CA GLY A 138 -18.69 -9.91 -3.31
C GLY A 138 -19.89 -10.55 -4.03
N PRO A 139 -21.00 -9.79 -4.18
CA PRO A 139 -22.23 -10.26 -4.82
C PRO A 139 -22.09 -10.45 -6.33
N THR A 140 -21.24 -9.67 -6.99
CA THR A 140 -20.85 -9.79 -8.41
C THR A 140 -19.37 -9.40 -8.55
N ALA A 141 -18.71 -9.70 -9.67
CA ALA A 141 -17.37 -9.15 -9.91
C ALA A 141 -17.44 -7.62 -9.95
N LEU A 142 -16.36 -6.95 -9.51
CA LEU A 142 -16.21 -5.48 -9.49
C LEU A 142 -17.28 -4.74 -8.65
N SER A 143 -17.73 -5.33 -7.53
CA SER A 143 -18.84 -4.81 -6.70
C SER A 143 -18.45 -4.21 -5.36
#